data_AF-A0A2G2H8P7-F1
#
_entry.id   AF-A0A2G2H8P7-F1
#
_cell.length_a   1.000
_cell.length_b   1.000
_cell.length_c   1.000
_cell.angle_alpha   90.00
_cell.angle_beta   90.00
_cell.angle_gamma   90.00
#
_symmetry.space_group_name_H-M   'P 1'
#
loop_
_entity.id
_entity.type
_entity.pdbx_description
1 polymer ?
#
loop_
_entity_poly.entity_id
_entity_poly.type
_entity_poly.pdbx_seq_one_letter_code
_entity_poly.pdbx_strand_id
1 'polypeptide(L)' 'VDLSGATVTADAMHTQKKFARFLVEDKKADYVFIAKENQPTLLKDLKAQHEGDFSPSGGNV' A
#
# COMPACT_ATOMS: atom_id res chain seq x y z
N VAL A 1 10.03 -17.40 8.01
CA VAL A 1 9.54 -17.58 6.63
C VAL A 1 10.31 -16.62 5.76
N ASP A 2 10.89 -17.12 4.67
CA ASP A 2 11.47 -16.27 3.63
C ASP A 2 10.35 -15.77 2.72
N LEU A 3 10.31 -14.46 2.49
CA LEU A 3 9.25 -13.78 1.72
C LEU A 3 9.84 -13.02 0.52
N SER A 4 11.13 -13.19 0.24
CA SER A 4 11.81 -12.49 -0.85
C SER A 4 11.14 -12.79 -2.20
N GLY A 5 10.71 -11.74 -2.92
CA GLY A 5 10.00 -11.86 -4.19
C GLY A 5 8.55 -12.34 -4.09
N ALA A 6 8.01 -12.52 -2.88
CA ALA A 6 6.61 -12.88 -2.69
C ALA A 6 5.72 -11.63 -2.60
N THR A 7 4.48 -11.73 -3.06
CA THR A 7 3.44 -10.71 -2.83
C THR A 7 2.63 -11.08 -1.60
N VAL A 8 2.65 -10.21 -0.59
CA VAL A 8 1.93 -10.42 0.67
C VAL A 8 0.61 -9.67 0.67
N THR A 9 -0.49 -10.40 0.86
CA THR A 9 -1.82 -9.84 1.09
C THR A 9 -2.21 -9.97 2.55
N ALA A 10 -2.81 -8.93 3.12
CA ALA A 10 -3.27 -8.94 4.52
C ALA A 10 -4.62 -8.22 4.66
N ASP A 11 -5.32 -8.51 5.77
CA ASP A 11 -6.57 -7.83 6.10
C ASP A 11 -6.36 -6.31 6.30
N ALA A 12 -7.42 -5.55 6.02
CA ALA A 12 -7.44 -4.10 6.06
C ALA A 12 -6.90 -3.51 7.38
N MET A 13 -7.12 -4.17 8.52
CA MET A 13 -6.62 -3.71 9.82
C MET A 13 -5.08 -3.66 9.90
N HIS A 14 -4.36 -4.43 9.06
CA HIS A 14 -2.90 -4.43 8.96
C HIS A 14 -2.32 -3.42 7.95
N THR A 15 -3.16 -2.56 7.36
CA THR A 15 -2.73 -1.48 6.45
C THR A 15 -1.99 -0.37 7.22
N GLN A 16 -0.78 -0.68 7.70
CA GLN A 16 0.08 0.21 8.47
C GLN A 16 1.38 0.48 7.70
N LYS A 17 1.80 1.74 7.66
CA LYS A 17 3.03 2.17 6.97
C LYS A 17 4.26 1.39 7.43
N LYS A 18 4.36 1.09 8.73
CA LYS A 18 5.47 0.31 9.30
C LYS A 18 5.52 -1.11 8.75
N PHE A 19 4.37 -1.77 8.58
CA PHE A 19 4.30 -3.12 8.06
C PHE A 19 4.63 -3.17 6.57
N ALA A 20 4.12 -2.20 5.79
CA ALA A 20 4.48 -2.05 4.39
C ALA A 20 6.00 -1.83 4.19
N ARG A 21 6.63 -0.96 4.98
CA ARG A 21 8.08 -0.76 4.96
C ARG A 21 8.84 -2.01 5.31
N PHE A 22 8.43 -2.73 6.35
CA PHE A 22 9.05 -3.99 6.74
C PHE A 22 9.03 -5.04 5.62
N LEU A 23 7.93 -5.15 4.86
CA LEU A 23 7.84 -6.08 3.75
C LEU A 23 8.83 -5.73 2.62
N VAL A 24 8.91 -4.45 2.24
CA VAL A 24 9.78 -4.03 1.13
C VAL A 24 11.25 -3.98 1.55
N GLU A 25 11.55 -3.33 2.67
CA GLU A 25 12.92 -3.01 3.09
C GLU A 25 13.63 -4.24 3.67
N ASP A 26 13.00 -4.91 4.64
CA ASP A 26 13.59 -6.05 5.36
C ASP A 26 13.34 -7.38 4.66
N LYS A 27 12.16 -7.56 4.05
CA LYS A 27 11.76 -8.85 3.46
C LYS A 27 11.91 -8.93 1.95
N LYS A 28 12.21 -7.83 1.27
CA LYS A 28 12.30 -7.76 -0.20
C LYS A 28 11.05 -8.36 -0.87
N ALA A 29 9.90 -8.07 -0.26
CA ALA A 29 8.59 -8.59 -0.64
C ALA A 29 7.68 -7.43 -1.07
N ASP A 30 6.78 -7.72 -1.99
CA ASP A 30 5.74 -6.79 -2.42
C ASP A 30 4.49 -6.94 -1.55
N TYR A 31 3.58 -5.96 -1.59
CA TYR A 31 2.35 -6.01 -0.81
C TYR A 31 1.13 -5.47 -1.55
N VAL A 32 -0.03 -6.05 -1.26
CA VAL A 32 -1.35 -5.54 -1.70
C VAL A 32 -2.28 -5.55 -0.50
N PHE A 33 -2.64 -4.37 -0.02
CA PHE A 33 -3.51 -4.18 1.14
C PHE A 33 -4.78 -3.42 0.74
N ILE A 34 -5.88 -3.76 1.41
CA ILE A 34 -7.17 -3.10 1.19
C ILE A 34 -7.33 -2.00 2.24
N ALA A 35 -7.30 -0.75 1.82
CA ALA A 35 -7.64 0.38 2.68
C ALA A 35 -9.16 0.47 2.85
N LYS A 36 -9.63 0.56 4.11
CA LYS A 36 -11.04 0.79 4.47
C LYS A 36 -11.13 2.04 5.36
N GLU A 37 -12.21 2.17 6.12
CA GLU A 37 -12.45 3.27 7.06
C GLU A 37 -11.48 3.31 8.25
N ASN A 38 -10.67 2.25 8.44
CA ASN A 38 -9.65 2.18 9.49
C ASN A 38 -8.45 3.11 9.26
N GLN A 39 -8.33 3.72 8.07
CA GLN A 39 -7.33 4.73 7.75
C GLN A 39 -8.05 5.98 7.20
N PRO A 40 -8.63 6.83 8.05
CA PRO A 40 -9.53 7.90 7.62
C PRO A 40 -8.84 8.94 6.71
N THR A 41 -7.56 9.25 6.94
CA THR A 41 -6.78 10.13 6.07
C THR A 41 -6.55 9.49 4.70
N LEU A 42 -6.13 8.22 4.67
CA LEU A 42 -5.91 7.49 3.41
C LEU A 42 -7.20 7.35 2.61
N LEU A 43 -8.32 7.05 3.29
CA LEU A 43 -9.63 6.97 2.64
C LEU A 43 -10.07 8.33 2.08
N LYS A 44 -9.80 9.43 2.78
CA LYS A 44 -10.08 10.78 2.31
C LYS A 44 -9.24 11.09 1.06
N ASP A 45 -7.96 10.77 1.07
CA ASP A 45 -7.05 10.98 -0.07
C ASP A 45 -7.50 10.16 -1.28
N LEU A 46 -7.84 8.88 -1.08
CA LEU A 46 -8.37 8.00 -2.14
C LEU A 46 -9.69 8.52 -2.72
N LYS A 47 -10.58 9.08 -1.89
CA LYS A 47 -11.84 9.69 -2.37
C LYS A 47 -11.64 11.03 -3.07
N ALA A 48 -10.54 11.73 -2.78
CA ALA A 48 -10.20 12.99 -3.40
C ALA A 48 -9.48 12.81 -4.75
N GLN A 49 -9.00 11.61 -5.07
CA GLN A 49 -8.43 11.31 -6.39
C GLN A 49 -9.52 11.27 -7.45
N HIS A 50 -9.36 12.07 -8.50
CA HIS A 50 -10.20 12.04 -9.69
C HIS A 50 -9.68 10.99 -10.68
N GLU A 51 -10.58 10.42 -11.50
CA GLU A 51 -10.21 9.53 -12.62
C GLU A 51 -9.32 10.30 -13.61
N GLY A 52 -8.00 10.14 -13.47
CA GLY A 52 -6.98 10.91 -14.21
C GLY A 52 -5.73 11.25 -13.40
N ASP A 53 -5.83 11.29 -12.07
CA ASP A 53 -4.69 11.56 -11.18
C ASP A 53 -3.73 10.36 -11.06
N PHE A 54 -4.21 9.17 -11.43
CA PHE A 54 -3.40 7.96 -11.47
C PHE A 54 -2.60 7.94 -12.76
N SER A 55 -1.43 8.58 -12.75
CA SER A 55 -0.48 8.44 -13.85
C SER A 55 0.03 6.99 -13.88
N PRO A 56 -0.21 6.21 -14.95
CA PRO A 56 0.19 4.80 -15.02
C PRO A 56 1.71 4.60 -14.98
N SER A 57 2.46 5.69 -15.17
CA SER A 57 3.90 5.79 -15.01
C SER A 57 4.18 6.96 -14.07
N GLY A 58 4.02 6.76 -12.76
CA GLY A 58 4.33 7.77 -11.74
C GLY A 58 5.79 8.23 -11.85
N GLY A 59 6.03 9.28 -12.64
CA GLY A 59 7.27 10.03 -12.63
C GLY A 59 7.28 10.89 -11.37
N ASN A 60 8.39 10.82 -10.63
CA ASN A 60 8.67 11.74 -9.53
C ASN A 60 8.53 13.19 -10.02
N VAL A 61 7.51 13.89 -9.55
CA VAL A 61 7.46 15.36 -9.51
C VAL A 61 7.41 15.81 -8.07
#